data_AF-A0A6V7HES3-F1
#
_entry.id   AF-A0A6V7HES3-F1
#
_cell.length_a   1.000
_cell.length_b   1.000
_cell.length_c   1.000
_cell.angle_alpha   90.00
_cell.angle_beta   90.00
_cell.angle_gamma   90.00
#
_symmetry.space_group_name_H-M   'P 1'
#
loop_
_entity.id
_entity.type
_entity.pdbx_description
1 polymer ?
#
loop_
_entity_poly.entity_id
_entity_poly.type
_entity_poly.pdbx_seq_one_letter_code
_entity_poly.pdbx_strand_id
1 'polypeptide(L)'
;VGFRSVEEKKSLEILLKERPLDKAKLKQFCLRFTVPAKYRNFLWKVLLDVIPIYIDSHEFIISQRKAEFQDLQKALKVTKILDDYTKPHLMFITMWLLRTRRAKLDMNTQLEVPLHRAMSRMAETLWHIVDIDSYEEKLVDTYWILCGLLDQVQKFHKEISRLQECTCTLLEREDPELYKHLVKIEALHNIPYDIWFSSCFAGTISNGSIAKIWDKIAVGAYRILMFITVVILTTLRRLLLRCENIDGILDTIAN
;
A
#
# COMPACT_ATOMS: atom_id res chain seq x y z
N VAL A 1 27.27 -12.34 2.32
CA VAL A 1 26.42 -12.78 1.18
C VAL A 1 25.91 -11.53 0.46
N GLY A 2 26.61 -11.04 -0.57
CA GLY A 2 26.39 -9.69 -1.12
C GLY A 2 26.37 -9.55 -2.66
N PHE A 3 26.46 -10.65 -3.40
CA PHE A 3 26.57 -10.60 -4.87
C PHE A 3 25.22 -10.45 -5.58
N ARG A 4 24.14 -11.11 -5.09
CA ARG A 4 22.82 -11.06 -5.74
C ARG A 4 22.21 -9.65 -5.76
N SER A 5 22.30 -8.90 -4.66
CA SER A 5 21.74 -7.54 -4.58
C SER A 5 22.45 -6.54 -5.50
N VAL A 6 23.75 -6.74 -5.76
CA VAL A 6 24.53 -5.89 -6.67
C VAL A 6 24.15 -6.16 -8.13
N GLU A 7 23.95 -7.42 -8.51
CA GLU A 7 23.50 -7.80 -9.85
C GLU A 7 22.06 -7.34 -10.13
N GLU A 8 21.15 -7.50 -9.16
CA GLU A 8 19.78 -7.01 -9.23
C GLU A 8 19.75 -5.49 -9.46
N LYS A 9 20.55 -4.73 -8.71
CA LYS A 9 20.69 -3.28 -8.90
C LYS A 9 21.17 -2.92 -10.31
N LYS A 10 22.23 -3.58 -10.80
CA LYS A 10 22.75 -3.36 -12.15
C LYS A 10 21.71 -3.65 -13.22
N SER A 11 20.94 -4.74 -13.05
CA SER A 11 19.88 -5.11 -13.99
C SER A 11 18.78 -4.04 -14.05
N LEU A 12 18.41 -3.45 -12.90
CA LEU A 12 17.47 -2.33 -12.87
C LEU A 12 18.04 -1.08 -13.54
N GLU A 13 19.30 -0.74 -13.28
CA GLU A 13 19.96 0.41 -13.92
C GLU A 13 20.02 0.29 -15.45
N ILE A 14 20.12 -0.94 -15.98
CA ILE A 14 20.02 -1.20 -17.42
C ILE A 14 18.61 -0.88 -17.92
N LEU A 15 17.56 -1.37 -17.24
CA LEU A 15 16.17 -1.09 -17.63
C LEU A 15 15.84 0.41 -17.59
N LEU A 16 16.39 1.15 -16.62
CA LEU A 16 16.18 2.59 -16.48
C LEU A 16 16.86 3.44 -17.56
N LYS A 17 17.77 2.84 -18.35
CA LYS A 17 18.41 3.50 -19.50
C LYS A 17 17.60 3.38 -20.80
N GLU A 18 16.58 2.51 -20.85
CA GLU A 18 15.73 2.37 -22.03
C GLU A 18 14.93 3.66 -22.32
N ARG A 19 14.74 3.98 -23.61
CA ARG A 19 13.99 5.15 -24.08
C ARG A 19 13.08 4.72 -25.23
N PRO A 20 11.74 4.68 -25.07
CA PRO A 20 11.00 4.90 -23.81
C PRO A 20 11.27 3.80 -22.77
N LEU A 21 10.89 4.03 -21.52
CA LEU A 21 10.97 3.01 -20.46
C LEU A 21 10.04 1.83 -20.78
N ASP A 22 10.55 0.60 -20.67
CA ASP A 22 9.73 -0.59 -20.80
C ASP A 22 8.99 -0.90 -19.49
N LYS A 23 7.75 -0.41 -19.39
CA LYS A 23 6.89 -0.61 -18.23
C LYS A 23 6.65 -2.10 -17.94
N ALA A 24 6.61 -2.97 -18.95
CA ALA A 24 6.38 -4.40 -18.76
C ALA A 24 7.59 -5.08 -18.10
N LYS A 25 8.82 -4.77 -18.56
CA LYS A 25 10.04 -5.24 -17.91
C LYS A 25 10.18 -4.71 -16.49
N LEU A 26 9.87 -3.43 -16.25
CA LEU A 26 9.87 -2.85 -14.91
C LEU A 26 8.88 -3.55 -13.98
N LYS A 27 7.67 -3.87 -14.47
CA LYS A 27 6.71 -4.69 -13.72
C LYS A 27 7.28 -6.07 -13.39
N GLN A 28 7.88 -6.76 -14.36
CA GLN A 28 8.49 -8.06 -14.10
C GLN A 28 9.63 -8.00 -13.09
N PHE A 29 10.46 -6.95 -13.15
CA PHE A 29 11.50 -6.70 -12.15
C PHE A 29 10.88 -6.58 -10.75
N CYS A 30 9.86 -5.74 -10.59
CA CYS A 30 9.15 -5.58 -9.32
C CYS A 30 8.47 -6.86 -8.85
N LEU A 31 8.03 -7.76 -9.74
CA LEU A 31 7.47 -9.06 -9.34
C LEU A 31 8.54 -10.03 -8.84
N ARG A 32 9.73 -10.02 -9.42
CA ARG A 32 10.81 -10.98 -9.09
C ARG A 32 11.72 -10.53 -7.96
N PHE A 33 12.02 -9.24 -7.90
CA PHE A 33 13.06 -8.70 -7.03
C PHE A 33 12.49 -7.65 -6.07
N THR A 34 13.29 -7.31 -5.05
CA THR A 34 12.99 -6.17 -4.17
C THR A 34 13.54 -4.92 -4.81
N VAL A 35 12.77 -3.83 -4.82
CA VAL A 35 13.24 -2.57 -5.40
C VAL A 35 14.30 -1.94 -4.49
N PRO A 36 15.47 -1.53 -4.99
CA PRO A 36 16.42 -0.78 -4.18
C PRO A 36 15.82 0.58 -3.76
N ALA A 37 16.03 0.98 -2.50
CA ALA A 37 15.40 2.17 -1.92
C ALA A 37 15.56 3.44 -2.76
N LYS A 38 16.77 3.67 -3.29
CA LYS A 38 17.12 4.80 -4.17
C LYS A 38 16.20 4.93 -5.40
N TYR A 39 15.73 3.82 -5.98
CA TYR A 39 14.92 3.83 -7.21
C TYR A 39 13.43 3.69 -6.94
N ARG A 40 13.02 3.45 -5.69
CA ARG A 40 11.63 3.11 -5.37
C ARG A 40 10.65 4.21 -5.74
N ASN A 41 10.90 5.44 -5.30
CA ASN A 41 10.03 6.57 -5.62
C ASN A 41 9.86 6.71 -7.14
N PHE A 42 10.97 6.80 -7.88
CA PHE A 42 10.93 6.89 -9.34
C PHE A 42 10.15 5.75 -10.00
N LEU A 43 10.42 4.50 -9.61
CA LEU A 43 9.74 3.33 -10.15
C LEU A 43 8.26 3.34 -9.85
N TRP A 44 7.86 3.66 -8.62
CA TRP A 44 6.45 3.76 -8.27
C TRP A 44 5.76 4.84 -9.09
N LYS A 45 6.39 6.00 -9.30
CA LYS A 45 5.81 7.05 -10.18
C LYS A 45 5.57 6.55 -11.61
N VAL A 46 6.48 5.78 -12.19
CA VAL A 46 6.29 5.19 -13.54
C VAL A 46 5.21 4.09 -13.53
N LEU A 47 5.27 3.18 -12.55
CA LEU A 47 4.40 2.00 -12.49
C LEU A 47 2.94 2.35 -12.20
N LEU A 48 2.73 3.38 -11.37
CA LEU A 48 1.43 3.91 -10.98
C LEU A 48 0.90 5.01 -11.92
N ASP A 49 1.55 5.26 -13.05
CA ASP A 49 1.12 6.27 -14.04
C ASP A 49 1.10 7.71 -13.51
N VAL A 50 1.95 8.02 -12.53
CA VAL A 50 2.19 9.40 -12.08
C VAL A 50 2.97 10.16 -13.13
N ILE A 51 4.01 9.53 -13.69
CA ILE A 51 4.82 10.02 -14.81
C ILE A 51 4.82 9.00 -15.96
N PRO A 52 4.93 9.45 -17.22
CA PRO A 52 4.87 8.55 -18.38
C PRO A 52 6.18 7.76 -18.58
N ILE A 53 6.16 6.82 -19.52
CA ILE A 53 7.37 6.08 -19.93
C ILE A 53 8.35 6.92 -20.78
N TYR A 54 7.89 8.05 -21.30
CA TYR A 54 8.68 8.99 -22.10
C TYR A 54 9.37 10.01 -21.18
N ILE A 55 10.68 9.90 -21.05
CA ILE A 55 11.46 10.69 -20.08
C ILE A 55 11.43 12.17 -20.40
N ASP A 56 11.45 12.53 -21.68
CA ASP A 56 11.43 13.92 -22.13
C ASP A 56 10.14 14.66 -21.72
N SER A 57 9.08 13.92 -21.38
CA SER A 57 7.83 14.48 -20.87
C SER A 57 7.76 14.58 -19.35
N HIS A 58 8.76 14.08 -18.61
CA HIS A 58 8.70 14.00 -17.14
C HIS A 58 8.61 15.37 -16.50
N GLU A 59 9.44 16.32 -16.91
CA GLU A 59 9.45 17.67 -16.34
C GLU A 59 8.08 18.35 -16.50
N PHE A 60 7.54 18.31 -17.72
CA PHE A 60 6.22 18.85 -18.01
C PHE A 60 5.15 18.19 -17.14
N ILE A 61 5.11 16.86 -17.08
CA ILE A 61 4.09 16.15 -16.30
C ILE A 61 4.22 16.45 -14.80
N ILE A 62 5.44 16.48 -14.26
CA ILE A 62 5.67 16.83 -12.85
C ILE A 62 5.18 18.25 -12.55
N SER A 63 5.39 19.20 -13.46
CA SER A 63 4.88 20.58 -13.32
C SER A 63 3.35 20.61 -13.23
N GLN A 64 2.65 19.84 -14.07
CA GLN A 64 1.19 19.75 -14.06
C GLN A 64 0.68 19.06 -12.80
N ARG A 65 1.36 18.00 -12.34
CA ARG A 65 1.05 17.29 -11.10
C ARG A 65 1.20 18.18 -9.87
N LYS A 66 2.20 19.07 -9.87
CA LYS A 66 2.40 20.07 -8.81
C LYS A 66 1.27 21.11 -8.82
N ALA A 67 0.90 21.62 -9.98
CA ALA A 67 -0.21 22.57 -10.12
C ALA A 67 -1.54 21.96 -9.64
N GLU A 68 -1.89 20.75 -10.10
CA GLU A 68 -3.12 20.06 -9.69
C GLU A 68 -3.15 19.78 -8.17
N PHE A 69 -2.01 19.41 -7.58
CA PHE A 69 -1.88 19.25 -6.13
C PHE A 69 -2.20 20.56 -5.38
N GLN A 70 -1.62 21.68 -5.82
CA GLN A 70 -1.84 22.99 -5.22
C GLN A 70 -3.29 23.45 -5.36
N ASP A 71 -3.92 23.21 -6.50
CA ASP A 71 -5.33 23.55 -6.74
C ASP A 71 -6.27 22.76 -5.83
N LEU A 72 -6.06 21.44 -5.70
CA LEU A 72 -6.84 20.59 -4.80
C LEU A 72 -6.69 21.02 -3.34
N GLN A 73 -5.44 21.29 -2.91
CA GLN A 73 -5.18 21.76 -1.55
C GLN A 73 -5.85 23.11 -1.29
N LYS A 74 -5.75 24.06 -2.24
CA LYS A 74 -6.37 25.38 -2.14
C LYS A 74 -7.89 25.29 -2.10
N ALA A 75 -8.50 24.47 -2.94
CA ALA A 75 -9.95 24.28 -2.96
C ALA A 75 -10.46 23.85 -1.57
N LEU A 76 -9.80 22.87 -0.94
CA LEU A 76 -10.19 22.37 0.36
C LEU A 76 -9.95 23.35 1.52
N LYS A 77 -8.90 24.19 1.43
CA LYS A 77 -8.68 25.29 2.39
C LYS A 77 -9.76 26.36 2.26
N VAL A 78 -10.15 26.74 1.04
CA VAL A 78 -11.21 27.74 0.80
C VAL A 78 -12.56 27.24 1.33
N THR A 79 -12.86 25.95 1.19
CA THR A 79 -14.08 25.34 1.74
C THR A 79 -13.99 25.03 3.24
N LYS A 80 -12.89 25.40 3.92
CA LYS A 80 -12.63 25.14 5.35
C LYS A 80 -12.73 23.67 5.74
N ILE A 81 -12.48 22.77 4.79
CA ILE A 81 -12.38 21.32 5.05
C ILE A 81 -10.98 21.02 5.59
N LEU A 82 -9.96 21.72 5.09
CA LEU A 82 -8.60 21.69 5.63
C LEU A 82 -8.30 22.98 6.38
N ASP A 83 -7.52 22.83 7.45
CA ASP A 83 -6.85 23.92 8.16
C ASP A 83 -5.33 23.70 8.16
N ASP A 84 -4.58 24.64 8.74
CA ASP A 84 -3.13 24.54 8.81
C ASP A 84 -2.62 23.51 9.86
N TYR A 85 -3.52 22.94 10.66
CA TYR A 85 -3.22 21.90 11.65
C TYR A 85 -3.54 20.49 11.14
N THR A 86 -4.14 20.37 9.95
CA THR A 86 -4.57 19.10 9.40
C THR A 86 -3.35 18.25 9.06
N LYS A 87 -3.31 17.03 9.60
CA LYS A 87 -2.20 16.11 9.37
C LYS A 87 -2.08 15.75 7.87
N PRO A 88 -0.86 15.60 7.32
CA PRO A 88 -0.67 15.30 5.90
C PRO A 88 -1.46 14.10 5.38
N HIS A 89 -1.56 13.02 6.17
CA HIS A 89 -2.31 11.83 5.75
C HIS A 89 -3.80 12.11 5.55
N LEU A 90 -4.44 12.91 6.41
CA LEU A 90 -5.86 13.29 6.27
C LEU A 90 -6.06 14.22 5.08
N MET A 91 -5.13 15.17 4.90
CA MET A 91 -5.12 16.04 3.72
C MET A 91 -5.09 15.22 2.43
N PHE A 92 -4.19 14.24 2.31
CA PHE A 92 -4.07 13.44 1.10
C PHE A 92 -5.34 12.64 0.78
N ILE A 93 -5.95 12.00 1.77
CA ILE A 93 -7.20 11.24 1.57
C ILE A 93 -8.34 12.17 1.13
N THR A 94 -8.45 13.34 1.77
CA THR A 94 -9.46 14.33 1.43
C THR A 94 -9.29 14.86 0.00
N MET A 95 -8.05 15.16 -0.40
CA MET A 95 -7.71 15.57 -1.77
C MET A 95 -8.05 14.47 -2.80
N TRP A 96 -7.76 13.21 -2.48
CA TRP A 96 -8.10 12.09 -3.37
C TRP A 96 -9.62 11.87 -3.47
N LEU A 97 -10.37 12.00 -2.38
CA LEU A 97 -11.83 11.94 -2.40
C LEU A 97 -12.43 13.07 -3.25
N LEU A 98 -11.89 14.29 -3.16
CA LEU A 98 -12.30 15.40 -4.01
C LEU A 98 -12.00 15.12 -5.49
N ARG A 99 -10.76 14.73 -5.81
CA ARG A 99 -10.30 14.43 -7.17
C ARG A 99 -11.11 13.32 -7.83
N THR A 100 -11.47 12.28 -7.07
CA THR A 100 -12.27 11.15 -7.56
C THR A 100 -13.78 11.42 -7.56
N ARG A 101 -14.20 12.64 -7.21
CA ARG A 101 -15.62 13.07 -7.10
C ARG A 101 -16.43 12.23 -6.10
N ARG A 102 -15.78 11.80 -5.03
CA ARG A 102 -16.35 10.98 -3.95
C ARG A 102 -16.50 11.75 -2.63
N ALA A 103 -16.07 13.00 -2.58
CA ALA A 103 -16.22 13.86 -1.41
C ALA A 103 -17.70 14.05 -1.06
N LYS A 104 -18.07 13.78 0.19
CA LYS A 104 -19.38 14.06 0.77
C LYS A 104 -19.33 15.35 1.59
N LEU A 105 -20.50 15.91 1.91
CA LEU A 105 -20.63 17.11 2.75
C LEU A 105 -20.01 16.90 4.12
N ASP A 106 -20.31 15.77 4.77
CA ASP A 106 -19.71 15.39 6.05
C ASP A 106 -18.44 14.56 5.82
N MET A 107 -17.32 15.27 5.68
CA MET A 107 -16.00 14.66 5.47
C MET A 107 -15.54 13.88 6.71
N ASN A 108 -15.87 14.34 7.92
CA ASN A 108 -15.47 13.66 9.15
C ASN A 108 -16.07 12.26 9.21
N THR A 109 -17.39 12.17 9.07
CA THR A 109 -18.07 10.86 9.03
C THR A 109 -17.59 10.00 7.86
N GLN A 110 -17.28 10.60 6.72
CA GLN A 110 -16.73 9.86 5.59
C GLN A 110 -15.35 9.25 5.90
N LEU A 111 -14.46 9.97 6.58
CA LEU A 111 -13.12 9.48 6.93
C LEU A 111 -13.17 8.38 7.99
N GLU A 112 -14.24 8.29 8.78
CA GLU A 112 -14.44 7.21 9.76
C GLU A 112 -14.85 5.86 9.14
N VAL A 113 -15.23 5.83 7.86
CA VAL A 113 -15.54 4.57 7.15
C VAL A 113 -14.31 3.65 7.16
N PRO A 114 -14.45 2.33 7.44
CA PRO A 114 -13.32 1.40 7.58
C PRO A 114 -12.31 1.45 6.43
N LEU A 115 -12.80 1.49 5.18
CA LEU A 115 -11.95 1.62 3.99
C LEU A 115 -11.12 2.91 4.02
N HIS A 116 -11.72 4.06 4.33
CA HIS A 116 -10.98 5.32 4.36
C HIS A 116 -10.02 5.41 5.54
N ARG A 117 -10.36 4.83 6.71
CA ARG A 117 -9.41 4.67 7.82
C ARG A 117 -8.20 3.83 7.40
N ALA A 118 -8.42 2.72 6.68
CA ALA A 118 -7.36 1.88 6.16
C ALA A 118 -6.47 2.63 5.14
N MET A 119 -7.09 3.39 4.23
CA MET A 119 -6.38 4.25 3.28
C MET A 119 -5.59 5.37 3.98
N SER A 120 -6.11 5.94 5.07
CA SER A 120 -5.40 6.93 5.88
C SER A 120 -4.14 6.35 6.53
N ARG A 121 -4.20 5.09 7.02
CA ARG A 121 -3.00 4.38 7.50
C ARG A 121 -1.97 4.18 6.40
N MET A 122 -2.42 3.88 5.18
CA MET A 122 -1.52 3.81 4.02
C MET A 122 -0.84 5.15 3.75
N ALA A 123 -1.59 6.25 3.81
CA ALA A 123 -1.05 7.59 3.61
C ALA A 123 0.02 7.94 4.66
N GLU A 124 -0.25 7.64 5.93
CA GLU A 124 0.72 7.83 7.02
C GLU A 124 1.96 6.96 6.86
N THR A 125 1.78 5.67 6.52
CA THR A 125 2.90 4.75 6.28
C THR A 125 3.75 5.20 5.08
N LEU A 126 3.11 5.63 3.99
CA LEU A 126 3.79 6.10 2.79
C LEU A 126 4.64 7.35 3.06
N TRP A 127 4.13 8.27 3.89
CA TRP A 127 4.85 9.48 4.31
C TRP A 127 6.20 9.17 4.95
N HIS A 128 6.30 8.05 5.67
CA HIS A 128 7.55 7.58 6.27
C HIS A 128 8.44 6.77 5.32
N ILE A 129 7.88 6.19 4.26
CA ILE A 129 8.63 5.42 3.25
C ILE A 129 9.27 6.33 2.21
N VAL A 130 8.57 7.40 1.82
CA VAL A 130 9.07 8.36 0.83
C VAL A 130 10.15 9.23 1.47
N ASP A 131 11.37 9.02 1.01
CA ASP A 131 12.57 9.71 1.47
C ASP A 131 12.98 10.75 0.41
N ILE A 132 12.54 12.00 0.61
CA ILE A 132 12.85 13.16 -0.23
C ILE A 132 13.15 14.33 0.70
N ASP A 133 14.26 15.01 0.45
CA ASP A 133 14.74 16.12 1.30
C ASP A 133 13.83 17.35 1.21
N SER A 134 13.34 17.69 0.01
CA SER A 134 12.42 18.80 -0.20
C SER A 134 11.02 18.44 0.32
N TYR A 135 10.55 19.17 1.34
CA TYR A 135 9.23 18.95 1.93
C TYR A 135 8.09 19.14 0.92
N GLU A 136 8.19 20.16 0.05
CA GLU A 136 7.17 20.41 -0.98
C GLU A 136 7.12 19.26 -2.00
N GLU A 137 8.28 18.81 -2.49
CA GLU A 137 8.35 17.67 -3.41
C GLU A 137 7.85 16.39 -2.74
N LYS A 138 8.20 16.18 -1.47
CA LYS A 138 7.73 15.06 -0.67
C LYS A 138 6.21 15.02 -0.58
N LEU A 139 5.55 16.16 -0.36
CA LEU A 139 4.09 16.23 -0.34
C LEU A 139 3.48 15.82 -1.69
N VAL A 140 3.99 16.38 -2.78
CA VAL A 140 3.48 16.14 -4.14
C VAL A 140 3.69 14.69 -4.55
N ASP A 141 4.92 14.16 -4.43
CA ASP A 141 5.24 12.78 -4.78
C ASP A 141 4.47 11.78 -3.91
N THR A 142 4.40 12.01 -2.60
CA THR A 142 3.63 11.15 -1.68
C THR A 142 2.17 11.11 -2.07
N TYR A 143 1.55 12.25 -2.33
CA TYR A 143 0.14 12.31 -2.75
C TYR A 143 -0.12 11.53 -4.04
N TRP A 144 0.73 11.72 -5.06
CA TRP A 144 0.51 11.09 -6.36
C TRP A 144 0.77 9.59 -6.36
N ILE A 145 1.81 9.14 -5.65
CA ILE A 145 2.05 7.72 -5.42
C ILE A 145 0.90 7.11 -4.62
N LEU A 146 0.43 7.80 -3.56
CA LEU A 146 -0.70 7.35 -2.77
C LEU A 146 -1.93 7.17 -3.66
N CYS A 147 -2.29 8.14 -4.49
CA CYS A 147 -3.41 8.05 -5.41
C CYS A 147 -3.36 6.74 -6.23
N GLY A 148 -2.21 6.42 -6.81
CA GLY A 148 -2.02 5.19 -7.56
C GLY A 148 -2.22 3.93 -6.72
N LEU A 149 -1.71 3.89 -5.48
CA LEU A 149 -1.92 2.78 -4.56
C LEU A 149 -3.39 2.65 -4.13
N LEU A 150 -4.06 3.76 -3.82
CA LEU A 150 -5.48 3.77 -3.46
C LEU A 150 -6.36 3.29 -4.60
N ASP A 151 -6.03 3.66 -5.83
CA ASP A 151 -6.72 3.18 -7.03
C ASP A 151 -6.55 1.66 -7.21
N GLN A 152 -5.40 1.08 -6.82
CA GLN A 152 -5.24 -0.38 -6.77
C GLN A 152 -6.12 -1.02 -5.70
N VAL A 153 -6.12 -0.46 -4.47
CA VAL A 153 -6.98 -0.94 -3.38
C VAL A 153 -8.45 -0.91 -3.78
N GLN A 154 -8.92 0.19 -4.38
CA GLN A 154 -10.29 0.28 -4.88
C GLN A 154 -10.64 -0.81 -5.90
N LYS A 155 -9.70 -1.17 -6.78
CA LYS A 155 -9.92 -2.20 -7.80
C LYS A 155 -10.15 -3.58 -7.19
N PHE A 156 -9.33 -3.97 -6.21
CA PHE A 156 -9.43 -5.30 -5.61
C PHE A 156 -10.27 -5.37 -4.33
N HIS A 157 -10.73 -4.24 -3.76
CA HIS A 157 -11.50 -4.22 -2.51
C HIS A 157 -12.76 -5.11 -2.59
N LYS A 158 -13.42 -5.16 -3.74
CA LYS A 158 -14.58 -6.05 -3.99
C LYS A 158 -14.24 -7.54 -3.95
N GLU A 159 -12.96 -7.90 -4.06
CA GLU A 159 -12.48 -9.28 -4.04
C GLU A 159 -11.95 -9.71 -2.67
N ILE A 160 -12.03 -8.87 -1.63
CA ILE A 160 -11.49 -9.18 -0.30
C ILE A 160 -12.06 -10.49 0.26
N SER A 161 -13.36 -10.73 0.13
CA SER A 161 -13.98 -11.98 0.58
C SER A 161 -13.37 -13.21 -0.11
N ARG A 162 -13.13 -13.13 -1.43
CA ARG A 162 -12.45 -14.19 -2.18
C ARG A 162 -11.00 -14.37 -1.73
N LEU A 163 -10.29 -13.27 -1.43
CA LEU A 163 -8.92 -13.35 -0.91
C LEU A 163 -8.89 -14.01 0.48
N GLN A 164 -9.87 -13.72 1.33
CA GLN A 164 -10.03 -14.37 2.64
C GLN A 164 -10.24 -15.88 2.48
N GLU A 165 -11.16 -16.31 1.62
CA GLU A 165 -11.39 -17.74 1.32
C GLU A 165 -10.10 -18.43 0.83
N CYS A 166 -9.43 -17.84 -0.17
CA CYS A 166 -8.16 -18.35 -0.68
C CYS A 166 -7.08 -18.42 0.41
N THR A 167 -7.05 -17.45 1.33
CA THR A 167 -6.11 -17.42 2.47
C THR A 167 -6.38 -18.58 3.42
N CYS A 168 -7.65 -18.89 3.70
CA CYS A 168 -8.04 -20.01 4.54
C CYS A 168 -7.62 -21.35 3.90
N THR A 169 -7.92 -21.55 2.61
CA THR A 169 -7.49 -22.75 1.86
C THR A 169 -5.97 -22.89 1.81
N LEU A 170 -5.26 -21.77 1.64
CA LEU A 170 -3.80 -21.78 1.65
C LEU A 170 -3.26 -22.17 3.04
N LEU A 171 -3.83 -21.61 4.12
CA LEU A 171 -3.45 -21.97 5.48
C LEU A 171 -3.70 -23.44 5.79
N GLU A 172 -4.86 -23.98 5.37
CA GLU A 172 -5.18 -25.40 5.54
C GLU A 172 -4.13 -26.31 4.89
N ARG A 173 -3.58 -25.90 3.74
CA ARG A 173 -2.54 -26.65 3.04
C ARG A 173 -1.16 -26.51 3.70
N GLU A 174 -0.78 -25.30 4.12
CA GLU A 174 0.56 -25.00 4.63
C GLU A 174 0.73 -25.40 6.11
N ASP A 175 -0.31 -25.23 6.95
CA ASP A 175 -0.33 -25.64 8.36
C ASP A 175 -1.73 -26.15 8.77
N PRO A 176 -2.04 -27.44 8.48
CA PRO A 176 -3.34 -28.03 8.79
C PRO A 176 -3.67 -28.06 10.29
N GLU A 177 -2.66 -28.10 11.17
CA GLU A 177 -2.87 -28.13 12.62
C GLU A 177 -3.35 -26.78 13.13
N LEU A 178 -2.65 -25.70 12.73
CA LEU A 178 -3.06 -24.33 13.06
C LEU A 178 -4.44 -24.01 12.48
N TYR A 179 -4.69 -24.40 11.23
CA TYR A 179 -5.99 -24.24 10.59
C TYR A 179 -7.12 -24.89 11.41
N LYS A 180 -6.99 -26.18 11.74
CA LYS A 180 -7.98 -26.91 12.54
C LYS A 180 -8.21 -26.28 13.90
N HIS A 181 -7.15 -25.80 14.55
CA HIS A 181 -7.25 -25.09 15.82
C HIS A 181 -8.08 -23.80 15.67
N LEU A 182 -7.75 -22.94 14.71
CA LEU A 182 -8.48 -21.68 14.46
C LEU A 182 -9.95 -21.91 14.08
N VAL A 183 -10.26 -22.99 13.36
CA VAL A 183 -11.64 -23.39 13.06
C VAL A 183 -12.35 -23.85 14.34
N LYS A 184 -11.69 -24.66 15.17
CA LYS A 184 -12.27 -25.20 16.42
C LYS A 184 -12.70 -24.09 17.39
N ILE A 185 -11.95 -23.00 17.47
CA ILE A 185 -12.26 -21.85 18.34
C ILE A 185 -13.01 -20.72 17.62
N GLU A 186 -13.50 -20.97 16.39
CA GLU A 186 -14.23 -20.01 15.55
C GLU A 186 -13.47 -18.71 15.25
N ALA A 187 -12.15 -18.68 15.45
CA ALA A 187 -11.33 -17.49 15.25
C ALA A 187 -10.99 -17.24 13.78
N LEU A 188 -11.00 -18.27 12.93
CA LEU A 188 -10.55 -18.17 11.55
C LEU A 188 -11.26 -17.05 10.77
N HIS A 189 -12.59 -16.93 10.89
CA HIS A 189 -13.37 -15.89 10.20
C HIS A 189 -13.36 -14.53 10.91
N ASN A 190 -12.87 -14.48 12.15
CA ASN A 190 -12.80 -13.26 12.97
C ASN A 190 -11.46 -12.51 12.83
N ILE A 191 -10.47 -13.10 12.16
CA ILE A 191 -9.22 -12.42 11.80
C ILE A 191 -9.55 -11.15 10.98
N PRO A 192 -8.85 -10.02 11.21
CA PRO A 192 -9.18 -8.72 10.61
C PRO A 192 -8.73 -8.60 9.13
N TYR A 193 -9.19 -9.51 8.26
CA TYR A 193 -8.82 -9.56 6.83
C TYR A 193 -9.14 -8.26 6.08
N ASP A 194 -10.31 -7.66 6.33
CA ASP A 194 -10.69 -6.41 5.66
C ASP A 194 -9.70 -5.29 6.01
N ILE A 195 -9.37 -5.12 7.30
CA ILE A 195 -8.40 -4.10 7.72
C ILE A 195 -7.04 -4.36 7.08
N TRP A 196 -6.55 -5.59 7.12
CA TRP A 196 -5.25 -5.96 6.55
C TRP A 196 -5.17 -5.77 5.04
N PHE A 197 -6.20 -6.18 4.30
CA PHE A 197 -6.19 -6.12 2.85
C PHE A 197 -6.51 -4.71 2.34
N SER A 198 -7.45 -4.01 2.97
CA SER A 198 -7.79 -2.62 2.65
C SER A 198 -6.66 -1.64 3.01
N SER A 199 -5.85 -1.93 4.03
CA SER A 199 -4.67 -1.12 4.36
C SER A 199 -3.38 -1.62 3.72
N CYS A 200 -3.42 -2.74 2.99
CA CYS A 200 -2.22 -3.44 2.51
C CYS A 200 -1.16 -3.64 3.63
N PHE A 201 -1.62 -3.99 4.84
CA PHE A 201 -0.85 -4.12 6.09
C PHE A 201 -0.23 -2.83 6.65
N ALA A 202 -0.67 -1.65 6.20
CA ALA A 202 -0.24 -0.38 6.78
C ALA A 202 -0.61 -0.31 8.27
N GLY A 203 0.37 0.04 9.10
CA GLY A 203 0.26 0.05 10.56
C GLY A 203 0.35 -1.33 11.23
N THR A 204 0.46 -2.43 10.47
CA THR A 204 0.69 -3.78 11.00
C THR A 204 2.11 -4.25 10.75
N ILE A 205 2.64 -4.01 9.53
CA ILE A 205 4.02 -4.36 9.18
C ILE A 205 4.89 -3.09 9.19
N SER A 206 6.13 -3.22 9.67
CA SER A 206 7.07 -2.09 9.75
C SER A 206 7.35 -1.43 8.39
N ASN A 207 7.59 -0.12 8.41
CA ASN A 207 7.79 0.71 7.22
C ASN A 207 8.90 0.18 6.28
N GLY A 208 9.98 -0.40 6.85
CA GLY A 208 11.08 -0.97 6.07
C GLY A 208 10.72 -2.24 5.30
N SER A 209 9.79 -3.04 5.82
CA SER A 209 9.33 -4.29 5.19
C SER A 209 8.13 -4.05 4.27
N ILE A 210 7.21 -3.17 4.66
CA ILE A 210 5.98 -2.92 3.91
C ILE A 210 6.25 -2.30 2.53
N ALA A 211 7.31 -1.50 2.38
CA ALA A 211 7.72 -0.98 1.08
C ALA A 211 7.98 -2.10 0.05
N LYS A 212 8.50 -3.26 0.49
CA LYS A 212 8.75 -4.42 -0.39
C LYS A 212 7.45 -5.12 -0.82
N ILE A 213 6.43 -5.08 0.04
CA ILE A 213 5.09 -5.57 -0.28
C ILE A 213 4.46 -4.63 -1.30
N TRP A 214 4.57 -3.33 -1.08
CA TRP A 214 4.01 -2.32 -1.97
C TRP A 214 4.69 -2.24 -3.33
N ASP A 215 5.95 -2.68 -3.46
CA ASP A 215 6.57 -2.93 -4.76
C ASP A 215 5.73 -3.90 -5.63
N LYS A 216 5.05 -4.88 -5.02
CA LYS A 216 4.13 -5.82 -5.71
C LYS A 216 2.75 -5.20 -5.92
N ILE A 217 2.24 -4.45 -4.93
CA ILE A 217 0.92 -3.78 -5.04
C ILE A 217 0.94 -2.73 -6.15
N ALA A 218 2.04 -1.97 -6.29
CA ALA A 218 2.21 -0.96 -7.32
C ALA A 218 2.10 -1.52 -8.75
N VAL A 219 2.37 -2.81 -8.94
CA VAL A 219 2.22 -3.51 -10.22
C VAL A 219 0.94 -4.31 -10.35
N GLY A 220 0.02 -4.20 -9.38
CA GLY A 220 -1.29 -4.86 -9.36
C GLY A 220 -1.29 -6.28 -8.81
N ALA A 221 -0.20 -6.75 -8.18
CA ALA A 221 -0.10 -8.11 -7.65
C ALA A 221 -0.61 -8.22 -6.20
N TYR A 222 -1.87 -7.84 -5.97
CA TYR A 222 -2.50 -7.82 -4.63
C TYR A 222 -2.68 -9.21 -4.01
N ARG A 223 -2.62 -10.29 -4.79
CA ARG A 223 -2.65 -11.67 -4.28
C ARG A 223 -1.51 -11.98 -3.30
N ILE A 224 -0.43 -11.19 -3.29
CA ILE A 224 0.64 -11.30 -2.31
C ILE A 224 0.12 -11.19 -0.87
N LEU A 225 -0.97 -10.45 -0.64
CA LEU A 225 -1.55 -10.22 0.68
C LEU A 225 -1.97 -11.53 1.37
N MET A 226 -2.50 -12.50 0.61
CA MET A 226 -2.88 -13.82 1.13
C MET A 226 -1.67 -14.58 1.68
N PHE A 227 -0.56 -14.57 0.93
CA PHE A 227 0.68 -15.22 1.34
C PHE A 227 1.26 -14.55 2.59
N ILE A 228 1.20 -13.22 2.67
CA ILE A 228 1.65 -12.47 3.85
C ILE A 228 0.82 -12.86 5.07
N THR A 229 -0.51 -12.96 4.95
CA THR A 229 -1.35 -13.42 6.05
C THR A 229 -0.95 -14.81 6.54
N VAL A 230 -0.78 -15.78 5.62
CA VAL A 230 -0.37 -17.14 6.01
C VAL A 230 1.00 -17.13 6.68
N VAL A 231 1.95 -16.33 6.19
CA VAL A 231 3.27 -16.18 6.83
C VAL A 231 3.15 -15.57 8.23
N ILE A 232 2.31 -14.56 8.43
CA ILE A 232 2.08 -13.95 9.76
C ILE A 232 1.53 -15.02 10.73
N LEU A 233 0.47 -15.73 10.33
CA LEU A 233 -0.17 -16.73 11.17
C LEU A 233 0.77 -17.89 11.50
N THR A 234 1.51 -18.39 10.51
CA THR A 234 2.48 -19.48 10.71
C THR A 234 3.70 -19.04 11.52
N THR A 235 4.11 -17.78 11.42
CA THR A 235 5.18 -17.21 12.28
C THR A 235 4.74 -17.15 13.74
N LEU A 236 3.49 -16.76 13.99
CA LEU A 236 2.90 -16.68 15.33
C LEU A 236 2.34 -18.03 15.83
N ARG A 237 2.48 -19.11 15.05
CA ARG A 237 1.86 -20.42 15.29
C ARG A 237 1.92 -20.89 16.74
N ARG A 238 3.10 -20.83 17.36
CA ARG A 238 3.30 -21.32 18.74
C ARG A 238 2.48 -20.54 19.77
N LEU A 239 2.24 -19.25 19.53
CA LEU A 239 1.42 -18.39 20.38
C LEU A 239 -0.06 -18.66 20.08
N LEU A 240 -0.43 -18.70 18.80
CA LEU A 240 -1.82 -18.92 18.38
C LEU A 240 -2.37 -20.26 18.87
N LEU A 241 -1.59 -21.34 18.81
CA LEU A 241 -2.02 -22.67 19.31
C LEU A 241 -2.25 -22.72 20.83
N ARG A 242 -1.76 -21.73 21.58
CA ARG A 242 -1.99 -21.62 23.04
C ARG A 242 -3.22 -20.81 23.38
N CYS A 243 -3.78 -20.07 22.42
CA CYS A 243 -4.99 -19.30 22.64
C CYS A 243 -6.19 -20.25 22.70
N GLU A 244 -7.10 -20.01 23.64
CA GLU A 244 -8.30 -20.86 23.81
C GLU A 244 -9.57 -20.18 23.28
N ASN A 245 -9.48 -18.90 22.91
CA ASN A 245 -10.61 -18.09 22.48
C ASN A 245 -10.19 -17.08 21.40
N ILE A 246 -11.20 -16.43 20.81
CA ILE A 246 -11.04 -15.46 19.73
C ILE A 246 -10.24 -14.23 20.19
N ASP A 247 -10.53 -13.71 21.39
CA ASP A 247 -9.88 -12.50 21.91
C ASP A 247 -8.36 -12.69 22.04
N GLY A 248 -7.92 -13.84 22.57
CA GLY A 248 -6.49 -14.15 22.67
C GLY A 248 -5.79 -14.25 21.31
N ILE A 249 -6.50 -14.73 20.28
CA ILE A 249 -5.99 -14.73 18.90
C ILE A 249 -5.84 -13.30 18.38
N LEU A 250 -6.88 -12.46 18.55
CA LEU A 250 -6.87 -11.08 18.08
C LEU A 250 -5.78 -10.26 18.77
N ASP A 251 -5.61 -10.43 20.09
CA ASP A 251 -4.56 -9.78 20.86
C ASP A 251 -3.16 -10.23 20.43
N THR A 252 -2.97 -11.53 20.17
CA THR A 252 -1.68 -12.06 19.70
C THR A 252 -1.31 -11.53 18.31
N ILE A 253 -2.30 -11.30 17.46
CA ILE A 253 -2.11 -10.83 16.09
C ILE A 253 -1.94 -9.30 16.02
N ALA A 254 -2.48 -8.57 16.99
CA ALA A 254 -2.39 -7.11 17.07
C ALA A 254 -1.03 -6.60 17.59
N ASN A 255 -0.25 -7.46 18.28
CA ASN A 255 1.03 -7.14 18.91
C ASN A 255 2.22 -7.82 18.22
#